data_AF-A0A699TQ89-F1
#
_entry.id   AF-A0A699TQ89-F1
#
_cell.length_a   1.000
_cell.length_b   1.000
_cell.length_c   1.000
_cell.angle_alpha   90.00
_cell.angle_beta   90.00
_cell.angle_gamma   90.00
#
_symmetry.space_group_name_H-M   'P 1'
#
loop_
_entity.id
_entity.type
_entity.pdbx_description
1 polymer ?
#
loop_
_entity_poly.entity_id
_entity_poly.type
_entity_poly.pdbx_seq_one_letter_code
_entity_poly.pdbx_strand_id
1 'polypeptide(L)'
;MNIDHNLWKIIQNGNSEKSLGKDSKGGIIILPLVSFEEHVAVQTEKKARTLLLQSLPEESKKMRKTMLKQAFSEFSVSEEEGLHKGYDRFQKILSQLNQMHAKPDNDDVNIKFLRALPPS
;
A
#
# COMPACT_ATOMS: atom_id res chain seq x y z
N MET A 1 29.33 13.44 -8.04
CA MET A 1 27.93 13.14 -8.35
C MET A 1 27.50 11.98 -7.46
N ASN A 2 26.39 12.16 -6.75
CA ASN A 2 26.01 11.42 -5.55
C ASN A 2 25.25 10.13 -5.92
N ILE A 3 25.95 8.99 -5.89
CA ILE A 3 25.42 7.66 -6.24
C ILE A 3 24.46 7.16 -5.13
N ASP A 4 24.66 7.57 -3.88
CA ASP A 4 23.86 7.17 -2.72
C ASP A 4 22.40 7.67 -2.79
N HIS A 5 22.17 8.83 -3.40
CA HIS A 5 20.82 9.37 -3.53
C HIS A 5 19.93 8.52 -4.45
N ASN A 6 20.50 7.98 -5.52
CA ASN A 6 19.77 7.12 -6.46
C ASN A 6 19.49 5.74 -5.86
N LEU A 7 20.40 5.20 -5.03
CA LEU A 7 20.15 3.94 -4.31
C LEU A 7 19.01 4.06 -3.30
N TRP A 8 18.94 5.15 -2.55
CA TRP A 8 17.83 5.38 -1.59
C TRP A 8 16.48 5.47 -2.31
N LYS A 9 16.42 6.10 -3.49
CA LYS A 9 15.19 6.17 -4.30
C LYS A 9 14.71 4.80 -4.77
N ILE A 10 15.62 3.87 -5.04
CA ILE A 10 15.29 2.49 -5.43
C ILE A 10 14.73 1.70 -4.23
N ILE A 11 15.30 1.89 -3.04
CA ILE A 11 14.87 1.20 -1.81
C ILE A 11 13.49 1.70 -1.33
N GLN A 12 13.20 3.00 -1.46
CA GLN A 12 11.89 3.58 -1.11
C GLN A 12 10.75 3.14 -2.05
N ASN A 13 11.06 2.79 -3.30
CA ASN A 13 10.05 2.51 -4.34
C ASN A 13 9.67 1.03 -4.48
N GLY A 14 10.12 0.15 -3.56
CA GLY A 14 9.56 -1.17 -3.29
C GLY A 14 9.00 -1.96 -4.48
N ASN A 15 9.84 -2.84 -5.05
CA ASN A 15 9.48 -4.02 -5.84
C ASN A 15 8.29 -3.86 -6.81
N SER A 16 8.55 -3.32 -7.99
CA SER A 16 7.64 -3.47 -9.10
C SER A 16 8.09 -4.64 -9.97
N GLU A 17 7.26 -5.68 -9.99
CA GLU A 17 7.38 -6.85 -10.84
C GLU A 17 7.72 -6.45 -12.28
N LYS A 18 8.91 -6.81 -12.76
CA LYS A 18 9.35 -6.50 -14.12
C LYS A 18 8.61 -7.43 -15.07
N SER A 19 7.63 -6.92 -15.82
CA SER A 19 7.00 -7.70 -16.88
C SER A 19 7.99 -7.92 -18.03
N LEU A 20 8.22 -9.19 -18.34
CA LEU A 20 9.15 -9.63 -19.38
C LEU A 20 8.40 -9.81 -20.70
N GLY A 21 8.69 -8.97 -21.69
CA GLY A 21 8.16 -9.12 -23.06
C GLY A 21 9.17 -9.85 -23.97
N LYS A 22 8.71 -10.36 -25.12
CA LYS A 22 9.58 -10.83 -26.21
C LYS A 22 9.37 -9.96 -27.45
N ASP A 23 10.45 -9.52 -28.10
CA ASP A 23 10.38 -8.81 -29.38
C ASP A 23 10.08 -9.76 -30.56
N SER A 24 9.89 -9.20 -31.75
CA SER A 24 9.59 -9.96 -32.99
C SER A 24 10.73 -10.88 -33.45
N LYS A 25 11.90 -10.81 -32.81
CA LYS A 25 13.07 -11.67 -33.05
C LYS A 25 13.30 -12.66 -31.90
N GLY A 26 12.40 -12.71 -30.93
CA GLY A 26 12.47 -13.60 -29.77
C GLY A 26 13.39 -13.11 -28.64
N GLY A 27 13.91 -11.88 -28.74
CA GLY A 27 14.72 -11.24 -27.72
C GLY A 27 13.88 -10.80 -26.52
N ILE A 28 14.41 -10.95 -25.32
CA ILE A 28 13.77 -10.48 -24.09
C ILE A 28 13.84 -8.96 -24.04
N ILE A 29 12.70 -8.28 -23.94
CA ILE A 29 12.61 -6.84 -23.74
C ILE A 29 12.04 -6.50 -22.37
N ILE A 30 12.66 -5.51 -21.72
CA ILE A 30 12.16 -4.90 -20.49
C ILE A 30 11.18 -3.81 -20.92
N LEU A 31 9.89 -4.01 -20.66
CA LEU A 31 8.88 -2.98 -20.89
C LEU A 31 9.08 -1.87 -19.83
N PRO A 32 9.14 -0.58 -20.23
CA PRO A 32 9.09 0.51 -19.26
C PRO A 32 7.78 0.44 -18.50
N LEU A 33 7.89 0.07 -17.24
CA LEU A 33 6.80 0.02 -16.30
C LEU A 33 6.42 1.46 -15.94
N VAL A 34 5.25 1.90 -16.41
CA VAL A 34 4.58 3.18 -16.09
C VAL A 34 5.23 4.41 -16.74
N SER A 35 4.45 5.13 -17.56
CA SER A 35 4.87 6.37 -18.22
C SER A 35 5.08 7.51 -17.21
N PHE A 36 5.91 8.50 -17.54
CA PHE A 36 6.08 9.72 -16.73
C PHE A 36 4.74 10.42 -16.45
N GLU A 37 3.84 10.46 -17.44
CA GLU A 37 2.51 11.05 -17.31
C GLU A 37 1.64 10.31 -16.29
N GLU A 38 1.72 8.97 -16.27
CA GLU A 38 0.98 8.12 -15.34
C GLU A 38 1.51 8.28 -13.91
N HIS A 39 2.83 8.40 -13.74
CA HIS A 39 3.43 8.72 -12.44
C HIS A 39 2.98 10.11 -11.93
N VAL A 40 2.92 11.12 -12.81
CA VAL A 40 2.41 12.44 -12.46
C VAL A 40 0.92 12.38 -12.09
N ALA A 41 0.10 11.65 -12.85
CA ALA A 41 -1.34 11.48 -12.58
C ALA A 41 -1.62 10.81 -11.24
N VAL A 42 -0.90 9.73 -10.90
CA VAL A 42 -1.03 9.07 -9.59
C VAL A 42 -0.64 10.02 -8.45
N GLN A 43 0.37 10.86 -8.65
CA GLN A 43 0.80 11.82 -7.65
C GLN A 43 -0.18 12.99 -7.48
N THR A 44 -0.73 13.53 -8.57
CA THR A 44 -1.75 14.59 -8.50
C THR A 44 -3.04 14.07 -7.86
N GLU A 45 -3.44 12.83 -8.17
CA GLU A 45 -4.59 12.18 -7.52
C GLU A 45 -4.35 11.98 -6.02
N LYS A 46 -3.17 11.48 -5.62
CA LYS A 46 -2.79 11.36 -4.20
C LYS A 46 -2.88 12.71 -3.49
N LYS A 47 -2.32 13.78 -4.10
CA LYS A 47 -2.37 15.14 -3.55
C LYS A 47 -3.81 15.67 -3.44
N ALA A 48 -4.63 15.47 -4.46
CA ALA A 48 -6.04 15.88 -4.46
C ALA A 48 -6.82 15.16 -3.36
N ARG A 49 -6.63 13.85 -3.20
CA ARG A 49 -7.23 13.06 -2.12
C ARG A 49 -6.83 13.57 -0.74
N THR A 50 -5.56 13.94 -0.54
CA THR A 50 -5.10 14.52 0.73
C THR A 50 -5.74 15.87 1.02
N LEU A 51 -5.84 16.77 0.04
CA LEU A 51 -6.51 18.08 0.22
C LEU A 51 -8.00 17.90 0.55
N LEU A 52 -8.69 17.01 -0.16
CA LEU A 52 -10.09 16.69 0.12
C LEU A 52 -10.26 16.11 1.53
N LEU A 53 -9.36 15.22 1.98
CA LEU A 53 -9.36 14.71 3.35
C LEU A 53 -9.16 15.83 4.37
N GLN A 54 -8.26 16.78 4.13
CA GLN A 54 -8.03 17.92 5.02
C GLN A 54 -9.26 18.83 5.13
N SER A 55 -10.03 18.98 4.05
CA SER A 55 -11.29 19.75 4.04
C SER A 55 -12.50 19.05 4.68
N LEU A 56 -12.39 17.78 5.08
CA LEU A 56 -13.48 17.10 5.78
C LEU A 56 -13.69 17.69 7.19
N PRO A 57 -14.95 17.74 7.68
CA PRO A 57 -15.24 18.07 9.08
C PRO A 57 -14.48 17.16 10.05
N GLU A 58 -13.98 17.70 11.16
CA GLU A 58 -13.20 16.95 12.15
C GLU A 58 -13.98 15.75 12.72
N GLU A 59 -15.29 15.85 12.87
CA GLU A 59 -16.16 14.75 13.28
C GLU A 59 -16.14 13.58 12.29
N SER A 60 -16.14 13.88 10.99
CA SER A 60 -16.07 12.86 9.93
C SER A 60 -14.71 12.17 9.89
N LYS A 61 -13.61 12.92 10.12
CA LYS A 61 -12.27 12.34 10.28
C LYS A 61 -12.21 11.44 11.51
N LYS A 62 -12.76 11.86 12.64
CA LYS A 62 -12.80 11.05 13.87
C LYS A 62 -13.57 9.76 13.67
N MET A 63 -14.76 9.83 13.05
CA MET A 63 -15.58 8.66 12.72
C MET A 63 -14.85 7.68 11.79
N ARG A 64 -14.22 8.18 10.73
CA ARG A 64 -13.44 7.33 9.82
C ARG A 64 -12.26 6.66 10.52
N LYS A 65 -11.56 7.39 11.40
CA LYS A 65 -10.46 6.86 12.20
C LYS A 65 -10.93 5.74 13.14
N THR A 66 -12.08 5.90 13.80
CA THR A 66 -12.63 4.86 14.68
C THR A 66 -13.05 3.62 13.89
N MET A 67 -13.69 3.79 12.73
CA MET A 67 -14.05 2.67 11.84
C MET A 67 -12.83 1.89 11.35
N LEU A 68 -11.75 2.58 10.96
CA LEU A 68 -10.51 1.91 10.52
C LEU A 68 -9.82 1.15 11.65
N LYS A 69 -9.81 1.72 12.87
CA LYS A 69 -9.29 1.01 14.05
C LYS A 69 -10.11 -0.23 14.37
N GLN A 70 -11.43 -0.16 14.22
CA GLN A 70 -12.30 -1.31 14.40
C GLN A 70 -12.03 -2.38 13.34
N ALA A 71 -11.95 -2.00 12.06
CA ALA A 71 -11.61 -2.93 10.96
C ALA A 71 -10.24 -3.59 11.15
N PHE A 72 -9.26 -2.87 11.69
CA PHE A 72 -7.97 -3.45 12.08
C PHE A 72 -8.12 -4.43 13.26
N SER A 73 -8.90 -4.07 14.28
CA SER A 73 -9.14 -4.90 15.45
C SER A 73 -9.93 -6.18 15.15
N GLU A 74 -10.86 -6.13 14.21
CA GLU A 74 -11.71 -7.25 13.81
C GLU A 74 -11.14 -8.02 12.61
N PHE A 75 -9.93 -7.67 12.17
CA PHE A 75 -9.31 -8.28 11.01
C PHE A 75 -9.07 -9.79 11.22
N SER A 76 -9.55 -10.58 10.27
CA SER A 76 -9.33 -12.03 10.14
C SER A 76 -9.14 -12.40 8.67
N VAL A 77 -8.43 -13.50 8.42
CA VAL A 77 -8.25 -14.12 7.10
C VAL A 77 -8.99 -15.45 7.10
N SER A 78 -9.85 -15.67 6.10
CA SER A 78 -10.50 -16.98 5.94
C SER A 78 -9.63 -17.94 5.11
N GLU A 79 -9.87 -19.24 5.27
CA GLU A 79 -9.18 -20.26 4.48
C GLU A 79 -9.46 -20.11 2.98
N GLU A 80 -10.70 -19.76 2.58
CA GLU A 80 -11.06 -19.59 1.17
C GLU A 80 -10.46 -18.33 0.55
N GLU A 81 -10.25 -17.29 1.35
CA GLU A 81 -9.64 -16.03 0.90
C GLU A 81 -8.16 -16.22 0.55
N GLY A 82 -7.46 -17.04 1.34
CA GLY A 82 -6.03 -17.29 1.17
C GLY A 82 -5.14 -16.13 1.63
N LEU A 83 -3.90 -16.49 2.02
CA LEU A 83 -2.96 -15.57 2.67
C LEU A 83 -2.66 -14.31 1.86
N HIS A 84 -2.49 -14.45 0.53
CA HIS A 84 -2.13 -13.33 -0.33
C HIS A 84 -3.19 -12.23 -0.34
N LYS A 85 -4.46 -12.60 -0.55
CA LYS A 85 -5.59 -11.64 -0.54
C LYS A 85 -5.83 -11.06 0.85
N GLY A 86 -5.71 -11.89 1.88
CA GLY A 86 -5.78 -11.44 3.27
C GLY A 86 -4.72 -10.37 3.57
N TYR A 87 -3.47 -10.61 3.16
CA TYR A 87 -2.38 -9.66 3.34
C TYR A 87 -2.61 -8.33 2.60
N ASP A 88 -3.11 -8.36 1.36
CA ASP A 88 -3.41 -7.14 0.60
C ASP A 88 -4.47 -6.27 1.30
N ARG A 89 -5.52 -6.88 1.86
CA ARG A 89 -6.53 -6.18 2.66
C ARG A 89 -5.93 -5.57 3.93
N PHE A 90 -5.08 -6.33 4.61
CA PHE A 90 -4.41 -5.86 5.82
C PHE A 90 -3.53 -4.63 5.52
N GLN A 91 -2.72 -4.69 4.46
CA GLN A 91 -1.89 -3.57 3.99
C GLN A 91 -2.73 -2.34 3.64
N LYS A 92 -3.91 -2.54 3.02
CA LYS A 92 -4.84 -1.45 2.70
C LYS A 92 -5.33 -0.72 3.96
N ILE A 93 -5.71 -1.46 5.01
CA ILE A 93 -6.14 -0.88 6.30
C ILE A 93 -5.00 -0.09 6.94
N LEU A 94 -3.78 -0.64 6.95
CA LEU A 94 -2.59 0.04 7.50
C LEU A 94 -2.25 1.32 6.74
N SER A 95 -2.32 1.29 5.41
CA SER A 95 -2.07 2.46 4.56
C SER A 95 -3.05 3.60 4.88
N GLN A 96 -4.34 3.28 5.07
CA GLN A 96 -5.36 4.25 5.46
C GLN A 96 -5.15 4.80 6.88
N LEU A 97 -4.78 3.94 7.85
CA LEU A 97 -4.44 4.39 9.20
C LEU A 97 -3.21 5.32 9.21
N ASN A 98 -2.22 5.06 8.37
CA ASN A 98 -1.03 5.90 8.23
C ASN A 98 -1.38 7.29 7.67
N GLN A 99 -2.27 7.36 6.68
CA GLN A 99 -2.78 8.63 6.13
C GLN A 99 -3.51 9.49 7.17
N MET A 100 -4.01 8.88 8.23
CA MET A 100 -4.75 9.55 9.32
C MET A 100 -3.91 9.76 10.59
N HIS A 101 -2.58 9.61 10.50
CA HIS A 101 -1.65 9.71 11.63
C HIS A 101 -2.12 8.83 12.81
N ALA A 102 -2.52 7.60 12.50
CA ALA A 102 -3.10 6.62 13.42
C ALA A 102 -2.41 5.26 13.34
N LYS A 103 -1.19 5.22 12.78
CA LYS A 103 -0.46 3.97 12.53
C LYS A 103 -0.16 3.26 13.87
N PRO A 104 -0.51 1.97 14.00
CA PRO A 104 -0.09 1.16 15.15
C PRO A 104 1.41 0.89 15.12
N ASP A 105 1.96 0.41 16.25
CA ASP A 105 3.35 -0.04 16.32
C ASP A 105 3.57 -1.24 15.39
N ASN A 106 4.74 -1.34 14.76
CA ASN A 106 5.02 -2.43 13.82
C ASN A 106 4.96 -3.81 14.49
N ASP A 107 5.37 -3.92 15.76
CA ASP A 107 5.31 -5.20 16.48
C ASP A 107 3.86 -5.62 16.76
N ASP A 108 3.00 -4.67 17.11
CA ASP A 108 1.56 -4.89 17.27
C ASP A 108 0.91 -5.30 15.95
N VAL A 109 1.32 -4.68 14.84
CA VAL A 109 0.87 -5.02 13.48
C VAL A 109 1.20 -6.46 13.11
N ASN A 110 2.44 -6.90 13.33
CA ASN A 110 2.87 -8.25 12.98
C ASN A 110 2.13 -9.30 13.81
N ILE A 111 2.03 -9.10 15.13
CA ILE A 111 1.30 -10.01 16.02
C ILE A 111 -0.18 -10.06 15.65
N LYS A 112 -0.77 -8.92 15.27
CA LYS A 112 -2.17 -8.86 14.84
C LYS A 112 -2.42 -9.70 13.59
N PHE A 113 -1.56 -9.58 12.59
CA PHE A 113 -1.70 -10.35 11.36
C PHE A 113 -1.54 -11.86 11.60
N LEU A 114 -0.53 -12.27 12.38
CA LEU A 114 -0.31 -13.69 12.67
C LEU A 114 -1.48 -14.32 13.43
N ARG A 115 -2.12 -13.59 14.35
CA ARG A 115 -3.33 -14.05 15.06
C ARG A 115 -4.58 -14.10 14.18
N ALA A 116 -4.58 -13.38 13.07
CA ALA A 116 -5.71 -13.32 12.13
C ALA A 116 -5.71 -14.49 11.14
N LEU A 117 -4.64 -15.27 11.09
CA LEU A 117 -4.53 -16.42 10.19
C LEU A 117 -5.41 -17.58 10.67
N PRO A 118 -5.98 -18.37 9.75
CA PRO A 118 -6.68 -19.59 10.11
C PRO A 118 -5.68 -20.61 10.69
N PRO A 119 -6.16 -21.52 11.57
CA PRO A 119 -5.35 -22.62 12.07
C PRO A 119 -4.83 -23.51 10.92
N SER A 120 -3.67 -24.11 11.13
CA SER A 120 -3.01 -25.02 10.16
C SER A 120 -3.57 -26.43 10.24
#